data_AF-A0A2S4RS72-F1
#
_entry.id   AF-A0A2S4RS72-F1
#
_cell.length_a   1.000
_cell.length_b   1.000
_cell.length_c   1.000
_cell.angle_alpha   90.00
_cell.angle_beta   90.00
_cell.angle_gamma   90.00
#
_symmetry.space_group_name_H-M   'P 1'
#
loop_
_entity.id
_entity.type
_entity.pdbx_description
1 polymer ?
#
loop_
_entity_poly.entity_id
_entity_poly.type
_entity_poly.pdbx_seq_one_letter_code
_entity_poly.pdbx_strand_id
1 'polypeptide(L)'
;MLNFNPSSLRFKFIYLTKNIYDGIAIHTLFEEALNESGLKTVLQEDIPFHLIDKYSNFIPFSLRFNATYQQRSRVLENDIILSVKGEEIKRLSFNHILFFVDMYNPDHTSFLSFAGLSDPEVVKERIDAFMMHCAAVIGGNKKCRSSSFLFTLREQQIIFHLLQGMSVKEIALELNVSDKLVYRERWTLARKLIDQQNCRLYKRLIKINATL
;
A
#
# COMPACT_ATOMS: atom_id res chain seq x y z
N MET A 1 8.52 -17.86 -25.51
CA MET A 1 7.29 -18.17 -24.78
C MET A 1 6.56 -16.86 -24.51
N LEU A 2 5.43 -16.63 -25.17
CA LEU A 2 4.54 -15.50 -24.89
C LEU A 2 3.94 -15.75 -23.51
N ASN A 3 4.39 -15.02 -22.49
CA ASN A 3 3.79 -15.04 -21.16
C ASN A 3 2.42 -14.33 -21.26
N PHE A 4 1.40 -15.08 -21.67
CA PHE A 4 0.00 -14.67 -21.62
C PHE A 4 -0.47 -14.76 -20.16
N ASN A 5 0.04 -13.85 -19.32
CA ASN A 5 -0.56 -13.57 -18.02
C ASN A 5 -1.26 -12.22 -18.16
N PRO A 6 -2.58 -12.22 -18.40
CA PRO A 6 -3.33 -10.98 -18.43
C PRO A 6 -3.04 -10.17 -17.16
N SER A 7 -2.87 -8.87 -17.32
CA SER A 7 -2.72 -7.89 -16.24
C SER A 7 -3.78 -8.09 -15.15
N SER A 8 -4.99 -8.53 -15.49
CA SER A 8 -6.04 -8.89 -14.52
C SER A 8 -5.63 -9.99 -13.52
N LEU A 9 -4.76 -10.93 -13.93
CA LEU A 9 -4.22 -11.97 -13.06
C LEU A 9 -3.01 -11.49 -12.24
N ARG A 10 -2.27 -10.50 -12.75
CA ARG A 10 -1.01 -10.02 -12.13
C ARG A 10 -1.21 -8.82 -11.20
N PHE A 11 -1.88 -7.78 -11.67
CA PHE A 11 -2.05 -6.52 -10.97
C PHE A 11 -3.41 -6.44 -10.29
N LYS A 12 -3.45 -5.87 -9.10
CA LYS A 12 -4.69 -5.72 -8.30
C LYS A 12 -4.66 -4.40 -7.54
N PHE A 13 -5.79 -3.73 -7.50
CA PHE A 13 -6.07 -2.74 -6.48
C PHE A 13 -6.85 -3.39 -5.34
N ILE A 14 -6.45 -3.11 -4.12
CA ILE A 14 -7.09 -3.67 -2.93
C ILE A 14 -7.28 -2.55 -1.92
N TYR A 15 -8.52 -2.29 -1.52
CA TYR A 15 -8.85 -1.26 -0.55
C TYR A 15 -9.21 -1.86 0.80
N LEU A 16 -8.46 -1.47 1.83
CA LEU A 16 -8.65 -1.90 3.21
C LEU A 16 -9.54 -0.89 3.97
N THR A 17 -10.80 -1.25 4.19
CA THR A 17 -11.74 -0.48 5.02
C THR A 17 -12.80 -1.38 5.64
N LYS A 18 -13.20 -1.07 6.87
CA LYS A 18 -14.36 -1.71 7.53
C LYS A 18 -15.68 -1.06 7.13
N ASN A 19 -15.63 0.12 6.50
CA ASN A 19 -16.81 0.88 6.10
C ASN A 19 -17.09 0.66 4.61
N ILE A 20 -18.19 -0.04 4.30
CA ILE A 20 -18.55 -0.35 2.92
C ILE A 20 -18.92 0.90 2.09
N TYR A 21 -19.52 1.91 2.70
CA TYR A 21 -19.90 3.15 2.01
C TYR A 21 -18.67 3.97 1.62
N ASP A 22 -17.69 4.03 2.52
CA ASP A 22 -16.36 4.57 2.24
C ASP A 22 -15.70 3.80 1.09
N GLY A 23 -15.76 2.47 1.12
CA GLY A 23 -15.27 1.62 0.03
C GLY A 23 -15.91 1.93 -1.33
N ILE A 24 -17.24 2.10 -1.36
CA ILE A 24 -17.97 2.47 -2.60
C ILE A 24 -17.56 3.87 -3.07
N ALA A 25 -17.46 4.84 -2.18
CA ALA A 25 -17.08 6.20 -2.54
C ALA A 25 -15.66 6.26 -3.15
N ILE A 26 -14.70 5.56 -2.52
CA ILE A 26 -13.33 5.45 -3.03
C ILE A 26 -13.31 4.72 -4.38
N HIS A 27 -14.10 3.66 -4.54
CA HIS A 27 -14.18 2.93 -5.80
C HIS A 27 -14.65 3.82 -6.96
N THR A 28 -15.69 4.63 -6.75
CA THR A 28 -16.21 5.53 -7.80
C THR A 28 -15.14 6.53 -8.26
N LEU A 29 -14.41 7.15 -7.33
CA LEU A 29 -13.31 8.07 -7.67
C LEU A 29 -12.13 7.34 -8.32
N PHE A 30 -11.87 6.11 -7.88
CA PHE A 30 -10.83 5.26 -8.44
C PHE A 30 -11.10 4.87 -9.89
N GLU A 31 -12.32 4.49 -10.24
CA GLU A 31 -12.68 4.08 -11.61
C GLU A 31 -12.47 5.24 -12.59
N GLU A 32 -12.91 6.45 -12.23
CA GLU A 32 -12.69 7.65 -13.02
C GLU A 32 -11.18 7.90 -13.23
N ALA A 33 -10.41 7.95 -12.14
CA ALA A 33 -8.97 8.19 -12.19
C ALA A 33 -8.21 7.10 -12.96
N LEU A 34 -8.59 5.83 -12.82
CA LEU A 34 -7.94 4.73 -13.53
C LEU A 34 -8.15 4.85 -15.04
N ASN A 35 -9.36 5.15 -15.49
CA ASN A 35 -9.70 5.25 -16.91
C ASN A 35 -8.93 6.38 -17.61
N GLU A 36 -8.63 7.45 -16.90
CA GLU A 36 -7.85 8.59 -17.42
C GLU A 36 -6.33 8.42 -17.22
N SER A 37 -5.90 7.40 -16.47
CA SER A 37 -4.50 7.26 -16.06
C SER A 37 -3.57 6.71 -17.14
N GLY A 38 -2.31 7.16 -17.10
CA GLY A 38 -1.23 6.51 -17.85
C GLY A 38 -0.99 5.04 -17.45
N LEU A 39 -1.40 4.62 -16.25
CA LEU A 39 -1.30 3.22 -15.81
C LEU A 39 -2.17 2.31 -16.68
N LYS A 40 -3.41 2.74 -16.98
CA LYS A 40 -4.33 2.01 -17.85
C LYS A 40 -3.75 1.86 -19.26
N THR A 41 -3.17 2.94 -19.80
CA THR A 41 -2.50 2.92 -21.11
C THR A 41 -1.30 1.98 -21.14
N VAL A 42 -0.51 1.93 -20.06
CA VAL A 42 0.67 1.04 -19.94
C VAL A 42 0.25 -0.44 -19.90
N LEU A 43 -0.84 -0.75 -19.21
CA LEU A 43 -1.26 -2.13 -18.95
C LEU A 43 -2.25 -2.69 -19.97
N GLN A 44 -2.92 -1.82 -20.75
CA GLN A 44 -3.85 -2.15 -21.84
C GLN A 44 -4.97 -3.14 -21.48
N GLU A 45 -5.31 -3.25 -20.19
CA GLU A 45 -6.26 -4.22 -19.67
C GLU A 45 -6.98 -3.66 -18.43
N ASP A 46 -8.10 -4.29 -18.05
CA ASP A 46 -8.79 -3.98 -16.80
C ASP A 46 -7.99 -4.49 -15.60
N ILE A 47 -7.86 -3.64 -14.58
CA ILE A 47 -7.20 -3.97 -13.32
C ILE A 47 -8.30 -4.10 -12.26
N PRO A 48 -8.47 -5.27 -11.65
CA PRO A 48 -9.54 -5.47 -10.68
C PRO A 48 -9.30 -4.64 -9.42
N PHE A 49 -10.40 -4.16 -8.84
CA PHE A 49 -10.45 -3.54 -7.52
C PHE A 49 -11.15 -4.47 -6.54
N HIS A 50 -10.53 -4.70 -5.38
CA HIS A 50 -11.08 -5.55 -4.33
C HIS A 50 -11.27 -4.76 -3.04
N LEU A 51 -12.41 -4.95 -2.38
CA LEU A 51 -12.65 -4.42 -1.04
C LEU A 51 -12.34 -5.49 0.01
N ILE A 52 -11.56 -5.14 1.03
CA ILE A 52 -11.28 -6.01 2.17
C ILE A 52 -11.50 -5.28 3.50
N ASP A 53 -12.01 -5.99 4.49
CA ASP A 53 -12.28 -5.48 5.84
C ASP A 53 -11.13 -5.75 6.83
N LYS A 54 -10.26 -6.69 6.50
CA LYS A 54 -9.13 -7.14 7.32
C LYS A 54 -7.85 -7.27 6.51
N TYR A 55 -6.73 -6.82 7.07
CA TYR A 55 -5.42 -6.95 6.43
C TYR A 55 -5.01 -8.41 6.20
N SER A 56 -5.52 -9.37 6.98
CA SER A 56 -5.30 -10.80 6.73
C SER A 56 -5.70 -11.22 5.31
N ASN A 57 -6.70 -10.56 4.73
CA ASN A 57 -7.22 -10.86 3.40
C ASN A 57 -6.34 -10.25 2.28
N PHE A 58 -5.41 -9.37 2.62
CA PHE A 58 -4.40 -8.83 1.70
C PHE A 58 -3.26 -9.82 1.43
N ILE A 59 -2.90 -10.62 2.44
CA ILE A 59 -1.73 -11.51 2.45
C ILE A 59 -1.65 -12.43 1.22
N PRO A 60 -2.75 -13.08 0.76
CA PRO A 60 -2.70 -13.97 -0.42
C PRO A 60 -2.24 -13.27 -1.71
N PHE A 61 -2.35 -11.96 -1.78
CA PHE A 61 -2.02 -11.16 -2.97
C PHE A 61 -0.59 -10.62 -2.93
N SER A 62 -0.03 -10.35 -1.76
CA SER A 62 1.25 -9.62 -1.65
C SER A 62 2.42 -10.48 -1.15
N LEU A 63 2.17 -11.42 -0.22
CA LEU A 63 3.20 -12.23 0.44
C LEU A 63 3.28 -13.64 -0.18
N ARG A 64 3.29 -13.71 -1.51
CA ARG A 64 3.45 -14.99 -2.22
C ARG A 64 4.83 -15.59 -1.90
N PHE A 65 4.81 -16.69 -1.16
CA PHE A 65 5.87 -17.67 -0.91
C PHE A 65 6.94 -17.30 0.13
N ASN A 66 6.73 -17.78 1.37
CA ASN A 66 7.48 -18.96 1.79
C ASN A 66 6.61 -19.85 2.67
N ALA A 67 6.53 -21.12 2.27
CA ALA A 67 5.67 -22.15 2.82
C ALA A 67 6.15 -22.60 4.20
N THR A 68 5.96 -21.78 5.24
CA THR A 68 6.02 -22.25 6.65
C THR A 68 5.40 -21.29 7.65
N TYR A 69 4.48 -20.41 7.25
CA TYR A 69 3.61 -19.83 8.26
C TYR A 69 2.57 -20.88 8.62
N GLN A 70 2.99 -21.86 9.44
CA GLN A 70 2.09 -22.43 10.43
C GLN A 70 1.42 -21.20 11.03
N GLN A 71 0.12 -21.02 10.76
CA GLN A 71 -0.71 -20.20 11.61
C GLN A 71 -0.51 -20.80 13.00
N ARG A 72 0.49 -20.28 13.74
CA ARG A 72 0.54 -20.48 15.18
C ARG A 72 -0.86 -20.10 15.64
N SER A 73 -1.42 -20.84 16.57
CA SER A 73 -2.78 -20.71 17.10
C SER A 73 -3.07 -19.36 17.78
N ARG A 74 -2.39 -18.28 17.37
CA ARG A 74 -2.61 -16.91 17.75
C ARG A 74 -3.77 -16.37 16.91
N VAL A 75 -4.73 -15.81 17.62
CA VAL A 75 -5.80 -15.01 17.01
C VAL A 75 -5.15 -13.77 16.40
N LEU A 76 -5.47 -13.48 15.14
CA LEU A 76 -5.00 -12.27 14.47
C LEU A 76 -5.69 -11.05 15.09
N GLU A 77 -4.91 -9.99 15.31
CA GLU A 77 -5.42 -8.69 15.74
C GLU A 77 -6.38 -8.11 14.70
N ASN A 78 -7.35 -7.32 15.14
CA ASN A 78 -8.34 -6.71 14.24
C ASN A 78 -7.86 -5.40 13.62
N ASP A 79 -6.90 -4.72 14.27
CA ASP A 79 -6.40 -3.40 13.87
C ASP A 79 -4.88 -3.37 14.04
N ILE A 80 -4.21 -2.71 13.10
CA ILE A 80 -2.76 -2.55 13.13
C ILE A 80 -2.46 -1.10 13.51
N ILE A 81 -1.85 -0.91 14.68
CA ILE A 81 -1.51 0.41 15.19
C ILE A 81 0.01 0.58 15.17
N LEU A 82 0.47 1.59 14.44
CA LEU A 82 1.86 2.00 14.40
C LEU A 82 2.09 3.09 15.45
N SER A 83 2.93 2.81 16.43
CA SER A 83 3.33 3.78 17.44
C SER A 83 4.56 4.56 16.99
N VAL A 84 4.49 5.87 17.14
CA VAL A 84 5.49 6.83 16.64
C VAL A 84 6.00 7.61 17.86
N LYS A 85 7.31 7.58 18.13
CA LYS A 85 7.94 8.38 19.19
C LYS A 85 8.52 9.66 18.60
N GLY A 86 8.17 10.82 19.18
CA GLY A 86 8.77 12.11 18.80
C GLY A 86 8.01 12.91 17.75
N GLU A 87 6.88 12.42 17.25
CA GLU A 87 5.95 13.18 16.40
C GLU A 87 4.71 13.59 17.21
N GLU A 88 3.98 14.61 16.75
CA GLU A 88 2.71 15.03 17.36
C GLU A 88 1.67 13.90 17.36
N ILE A 89 1.64 13.10 16.29
CA ILE A 89 0.77 11.93 16.17
C ILE A 89 1.48 10.70 16.77
N LYS A 90 1.03 10.28 17.95
CA LYS A 90 1.67 9.17 18.70
C LYS A 90 1.26 7.77 18.22
N ARG A 91 0.08 7.64 17.60
CA ARG A 91 -0.50 6.36 17.14
C ARG A 91 -1.20 6.57 15.80
N LEU A 92 -0.79 5.79 14.80
CA LEU A 92 -1.37 5.79 13.46
C LEU A 92 -2.06 4.46 13.23
N SER A 93 -3.33 4.50 12.82
CA SER A 93 -4.04 3.31 12.37
C SER A 93 -3.63 2.98 10.94
N PHE A 94 -3.39 1.71 10.65
CA PHE A 94 -3.11 1.22 9.31
C PHE A 94 -4.41 0.71 8.66
N ASN A 95 -5.30 1.64 8.35
CA ASN A 95 -6.63 1.42 7.75
C ASN A 95 -6.93 2.52 6.71
N HIS A 96 -8.00 2.33 5.93
CA HIS A 96 -8.35 3.20 4.80
C HIS A 96 -7.19 3.30 3.80
N ILE A 97 -6.62 2.14 3.44
CA ILE A 97 -5.44 2.04 2.58
C ILE A 97 -5.80 1.39 1.26
N LEU A 98 -5.50 2.09 0.17
CA LEU A 98 -5.53 1.56 -1.18
C LEU A 98 -4.15 1.01 -1.55
N PHE A 99 -4.08 -0.29 -1.78
CA PHE A 99 -2.90 -0.97 -2.26
C PHE A 99 -2.97 -1.12 -3.78
N PHE A 100 -1.82 -0.96 -4.43
CA PHE A 100 -1.55 -1.46 -5.77
C PHE A 100 -0.56 -2.63 -5.64
N VAL A 101 -0.96 -3.81 -6.08
CA VAL A 101 -0.20 -5.05 -5.91
C VAL A 101 0.24 -5.56 -7.26
N ASP A 102 1.54 -5.81 -7.41
CA ASP A 102 2.11 -6.64 -8.47
C ASP A 102 2.39 -8.02 -7.86
N MET A 103 1.53 -9.01 -8.18
CA MET A 103 1.63 -10.34 -7.60
C MET A 103 2.90 -11.11 -7.99
N TYR A 104 3.66 -10.58 -8.95
CA TYR A 104 4.86 -11.21 -9.51
C TYR A 104 6.13 -10.51 -9.02
N ASN A 105 6.01 -9.26 -8.56
CA ASN A 105 7.10 -8.51 -7.98
C ASN A 105 6.64 -7.74 -6.73
N PRO A 106 6.79 -8.32 -5.53
CA PRO A 106 6.37 -7.66 -4.29
C PRO A 106 6.99 -6.28 -4.06
N ASP A 107 8.17 -6.00 -4.62
CA ASP A 107 8.84 -4.70 -4.50
C ASP A 107 8.17 -3.60 -5.33
N HIS A 108 7.25 -3.96 -6.22
CA HIS A 108 6.37 -3.02 -6.93
C HIS A 108 5.07 -2.74 -6.17
N THR A 109 4.86 -3.38 -5.01
CA THR A 109 3.67 -3.11 -4.20
C THR A 109 3.75 -1.68 -3.68
N SER A 110 2.66 -0.95 -3.85
CA SER A 110 2.52 0.43 -3.41
C SER A 110 1.24 0.61 -2.61
N PHE A 111 1.16 1.67 -1.81
CA PHE A 111 0.00 1.98 -1.01
C PHE A 111 -0.25 3.49 -0.89
N LEU A 112 -1.52 3.84 -0.76
CA LEU A 112 -2.02 5.19 -0.50
C LEU A 112 -2.98 5.14 0.70
N SER A 113 -2.77 6.02 1.67
CA SER A 113 -3.63 6.19 2.84
C SER A 113 -4.59 7.36 2.65
N PHE A 114 -5.86 7.13 2.98
CA PHE A 114 -6.89 8.17 3.08
C PHE A 114 -7.25 8.49 4.54
N ALA A 115 -6.49 7.99 5.52
CA ALA A 115 -6.77 8.21 6.92
C ALA A 115 -6.86 9.73 7.24
N GLY A 116 -8.00 10.15 7.80
CA GLY A 116 -8.25 11.53 8.19
C GLY A 116 -8.69 12.47 7.07
N LEU A 117 -9.01 11.94 5.88
CA LEU A 117 -9.57 12.74 4.78
C LEU A 117 -11.08 12.62 4.72
N SER A 118 -11.74 13.72 4.39
CA SER A 118 -13.20 13.78 4.17
C SER A 118 -13.59 14.53 2.90
N ASP A 119 -12.65 15.24 2.27
CA ASP A 119 -12.90 16.03 1.07
C ASP A 119 -12.70 15.18 -0.20
N PRO A 120 -13.75 14.94 -1.01
CA PRO A 120 -13.66 14.13 -2.22
C PRO A 120 -12.64 14.65 -3.25
N GLU A 121 -12.48 15.98 -3.38
CA GLU A 121 -11.54 16.57 -4.34
C GLU A 121 -10.09 16.27 -3.94
N VAL A 122 -9.80 16.36 -2.64
CA VAL A 122 -8.50 15.98 -2.09
C VAL A 122 -8.26 14.48 -2.27
N VAL A 123 -9.28 13.65 -2.05
CA VAL A 123 -9.18 12.20 -2.27
C VAL A 123 -8.86 11.90 -3.74
N LYS A 124 -9.55 12.55 -4.68
CA LYS A 124 -9.31 12.41 -6.12
C LYS A 124 -7.88 12.82 -6.50
N GLU A 125 -7.42 14.00 -6.08
CA GLU A 125 -6.03 14.47 -6.34
C GLU A 125 -4.99 13.44 -5.89
N ARG A 126 -5.23 12.80 -4.74
CA ARG A 126 -4.33 11.77 -4.20
C ARG A 126 -4.36 10.48 -5.00
N ILE A 127 -5.55 10.05 -5.43
CA ILE A 127 -5.70 8.88 -6.31
C ILE A 127 -4.96 9.13 -7.62
N ASP A 128 -5.12 10.28 -8.25
CA ASP A 128 -4.44 10.62 -9.51
C ASP A 128 -2.91 10.55 -9.37
N ALA A 129 -2.37 11.19 -8.33
CA ALA A 129 -0.94 11.13 -8.02
C ALA A 129 -0.46 9.71 -7.70
N PHE A 130 -1.30 8.88 -7.10
CA PHE A 130 -0.99 7.48 -6.83
C PHE A 130 -1.02 6.63 -8.11
N MET A 131 -1.94 6.88 -9.04
CA MET A 131 -1.96 6.25 -10.36
C MET A 131 -0.70 6.56 -11.14
N MET A 132 -0.25 7.83 -11.13
CA MET A 132 1.04 8.23 -11.72
C MET A 132 2.22 7.47 -11.10
N HIS A 133 2.23 7.35 -9.76
CA HIS A 133 3.25 6.56 -9.08
C HIS A 133 3.24 5.10 -9.53
N CYS A 134 2.07 4.46 -9.58
CA CYS A 134 1.92 3.07 -9.99
C CYS A 134 2.38 2.86 -11.44
N ALA A 135 1.99 3.76 -12.35
CA ALA A 135 2.47 3.75 -13.74
C ALA A 135 4.00 3.87 -13.81
N ALA A 136 4.59 4.72 -12.98
CA ALA A 136 6.03 4.90 -12.89
C ALA A 136 6.76 3.67 -12.31
N VAL A 137 6.13 2.97 -11.36
CA VAL A 137 6.60 1.69 -10.80
C VAL A 137 6.63 0.59 -11.87
N ILE A 138 5.60 0.49 -12.69
CA ILE A 138 5.56 -0.51 -13.76
C ILE A 138 6.47 -0.12 -14.93
N GLY A 139 6.39 1.13 -15.38
CA GLY A 139 7.13 1.64 -16.55
C GLY A 139 8.60 2.00 -16.30
N GLY A 140 9.16 1.72 -15.11
CA GLY A 140 10.58 2.00 -14.85
C GLY A 140 10.95 3.47 -14.63
N ASN A 141 10.01 4.42 -14.67
CA ASN A 141 10.29 5.85 -14.56
C ASN A 141 10.58 6.27 -13.11
N LYS A 142 11.85 6.48 -12.76
CA LYS A 142 12.23 6.88 -11.39
C LYS A 142 11.79 8.29 -11.00
N LYS A 143 11.54 9.21 -11.93
CA LYS A 143 11.21 10.62 -11.64
C LYS A 143 9.82 10.78 -11.04
N CYS A 144 8.87 9.96 -11.46
CA CYS A 144 7.48 9.97 -10.99
C CYS A 144 7.23 8.96 -9.85
N ARG A 145 8.29 8.33 -9.31
CA ARG A 145 8.17 7.44 -8.14
C ARG A 145 8.34 8.23 -6.85
N SER A 146 7.57 7.87 -5.83
CA SER A 146 7.74 8.38 -4.47
C SER A 146 8.00 7.22 -3.52
N SER A 147 9.03 7.35 -2.69
CA SER A 147 9.30 6.36 -1.63
C SER A 147 8.18 6.31 -0.59
N SER A 148 7.43 7.40 -0.42
CA SER A 148 6.29 7.46 0.51
C SER A 148 5.15 6.52 0.11
N PHE A 149 5.05 6.13 -1.15
CA PHE A 149 4.02 5.20 -1.64
C PHE A 149 4.50 3.74 -1.74
N LEU A 150 5.79 3.46 -1.71
CA LEU A 150 6.28 2.08 -1.82
C LEU A 150 5.93 1.29 -0.56
N PHE A 151 5.50 0.04 -0.72
CA PHE A 151 5.28 -0.92 0.36
C PHE A 151 6.20 -2.12 0.18
N THR A 152 7.41 -2.02 0.71
CA THR A 152 8.46 -3.03 0.49
C THR A 152 8.06 -4.38 1.09
N LEU A 153 8.61 -5.47 0.56
CA LEU A 153 8.38 -6.81 1.10
C LEU A 153 8.66 -6.89 2.61
N ARG A 154 9.71 -6.20 3.08
CA ARG A 154 10.07 -6.16 4.50
C ARG A 154 8.99 -5.46 5.33
N GLU A 155 8.45 -4.35 4.86
CA GLU A 155 7.37 -3.64 5.54
C GLU A 155 6.10 -4.50 5.58
N GLN A 156 5.78 -5.21 4.49
CA GLN A 156 4.66 -6.16 4.45
C GLN A 156 4.81 -7.28 5.49
N GLN A 157 6.00 -7.88 5.58
CA GLN A 157 6.31 -8.91 6.59
C GLN A 157 6.16 -8.38 8.02
N ILE A 158 6.65 -7.18 8.29
CA ILE A 158 6.53 -6.55 9.62
C ILE A 158 5.05 -6.32 9.97
N ILE A 159 4.26 -5.78 9.05
CA ILE A 159 2.82 -5.56 9.27
C ILE A 159 2.10 -6.88 9.54
N PHE A 160 2.44 -7.93 8.80
CA PHE A 160 1.93 -9.27 9.05
C PHE A 160 2.24 -9.78 10.46
N HIS A 161 3.48 -9.65 10.93
CA HIS A 161 3.82 -10.12 12.28
C HIS A 161 3.22 -9.25 13.38
N LEU A 162 3.05 -7.94 13.15
CA LEU A 162 2.28 -7.08 14.04
C LEU A 162 0.83 -7.54 14.15
N LEU A 163 0.21 -7.98 13.03
CA LEU A 163 -1.13 -8.57 13.03
C LEU A 163 -1.19 -9.87 13.85
N GLN A 164 -0.10 -10.62 13.97
CA GLN A 164 0.00 -11.82 14.82
C GLN A 164 0.24 -11.50 16.31
N GLY A 165 0.21 -10.22 16.69
CA GLY A 165 0.49 -9.77 18.06
C GLY A 165 1.95 -9.98 18.48
N MET A 166 2.88 -10.13 17.53
CA MET A 166 4.30 -10.34 17.84
C MET A 166 4.95 -9.04 18.33
N SER A 167 5.74 -9.16 19.40
CA SER A 167 6.63 -8.11 19.90
C SER A 167 7.81 -7.89 18.94
N VAL A 168 8.48 -6.74 19.05
CA VAL A 168 9.65 -6.42 18.19
C VAL A 168 10.75 -7.48 18.26
N LYS A 169 11.00 -8.05 19.44
CA LYS A 169 11.98 -9.12 19.64
C LYS A 169 11.58 -10.40 18.90
N GLU A 170 10.30 -10.78 18.99
CA GLU A 170 9.79 -11.95 18.26
C GLU A 170 9.88 -11.74 16.74
N ILE A 171 9.53 -10.55 16.24
CA ILE A 171 9.65 -10.21 14.82
C ILE A 171 11.10 -10.26 14.36
N ALA A 172 12.02 -9.71 15.16
CA ALA A 172 13.44 -9.70 14.83
C ALA A 172 14.01 -11.12 14.72
N LEU A 173 13.64 -12.01 15.64
CA LEU A 173 14.00 -13.43 15.60
C LEU A 173 13.41 -14.13 14.36
N GLU A 174 12.12 -13.96 14.10
CA GLU A 174 11.43 -14.61 12.98
C GLU A 174 11.98 -14.16 11.62
N LEU A 175 12.36 -12.89 11.51
CA LEU A 175 12.93 -12.30 10.30
C LEU A 175 14.44 -12.43 10.20
N ASN A 176 15.11 -13.02 11.21
CA ASN A 176 16.56 -13.13 11.37
C ASN A 176 17.30 -11.78 11.18
N VAL A 177 16.87 -10.77 11.93
CA VAL A 177 17.42 -9.40 11.89
C VAL A 177 17.57 -8.83 13.30
N SER A 178 18.20 -7.66 13.42
CA SER A 178 18.28 -6.96 14.71
C SER A 178 16.96 -6.26 15.08
N ASP A 179 16.66 -6.16 16.38
CA ASP A 179 15.57 -5.33 16.92
C ASP A 179 15.63 -3.90 16.38
N LYS A 180 16.84 -3.33 16.28
CA LYS A 180 17.07 -1.98 15.77
C LYS A 180 16.56 -1.82 14.33
N LEU A 181 16.74 -2.84 13.49
CA LEU A 181 16.21 -2.83 12.14
C LEU A 181 14.67 -2.82 12.16
N VAL A 182 14.05 -3.68 12.96
CA VAL A 182 12.58 -3.75 13.05
C VAL A 182 12.00 -2.42 13.54
N TYR A 183 12.59 -1.77 14.55
CA TYR A 183 12.20 -0.43 14.98
C TYR A 183 12.33 0.60 13.88
N ARG A 184 13.43 0.56 13.12
CA ARG A 184 13.66 1.47 12.00
C ARG A 184 12.62 1.30 10.91
N GLU A 185 12.32 0.07 10.49
CA GLU A 185 11.34 -0.19 9.43
C GLU A 185 9.92 0.19 9.86
N ARG A 186 9.52 -0.09 11.13
CA ARG A 186 8.24 0.39 11.68
C ARG A 186 8.15 1.92 11.65
N TRP A 187 9.25 2.60 12.00
CA TRP A 187 9.34 4.04 11.95
C TRP A 187 9.25 4.56 10.51
N THR A 188 9.97 3.94 9.57
CA THR A 188 9.91 4.28 8.14
C THR A 188 8.47 4.20 7.63
N LEU A 189 7.75 3.11 7.92
CA LEU A 189 6.37 2.95 7.51
C LEU A 189 5.44 4.01 8.12
N ALA A 190 5.61 4.32 9.40
CA ALA A 190 4.87 5.41 10.04
C ALA A 190 5.15 6.77 9.38
N ARG A 191 6.41 7.07 9.05
CA ARG A 191 6.75 8.29 8.30
C ARG A 191 6.11 8.33 6.93
N LYS A 192 6.04 7.20 6.21
CA LYS A 192 5.35 7.15 4.90
C LYS A 192 3.89 7.58 5.04
N LEU A 193 3.18 7.13 6.07
CA LEU A 193 1.80 7.57 6.34
C LEU A 193 1.71 9.06 6.65
N ILE A 194 2.64 9.60 7.45
CA ILE A 194 2.69 11.03 7.78
C ILE A 194 3.00 11.87 6.53
N ASP A 195 3.97 11.45 5.71
CA ASP A 195 4.34 12.13 4.48
C ASP A 195 3.16 12.19 3.50
N GLN A 196 2.37 11.13 3.44
CA GLN A 196 1.14 11.09 2.65
C GLN A 196 0.06 12.05 3.19
N GLN A 197 0.16 12.60 4.39
CA GLN A 197 -0.75 13.67 4.80
C GLN A 197 -0.39 15.03 4.16
N ASN A 198 0.82 15.17 3.60
CA ASN A 198 1.33 16.43 3.07
C ASN A 198 0.90 16.67 1.61
N CYS A 199 0.14 17.76 1.38
CA CYS A 199 -0.33 18.15 0.05
C CYS A 199 0.79 18.40 -0.98
N ARG A 200 2.00 18.79 -0.53
CA ARG A 200 3.13 19.07 -1.43
C ARG A 200 3.62 17.84 -2.17
N LEU A 201 3.48 16.65 -1.58
CA LEU A 201 3.85 15.39 -2.20
C LEU A 201 3.09 15.17 -3.52
N TYR A 202 1.77 15.40 -3.48
CA TYR A 202 0.85 15.17 -4.57
C TYR A 202 1.04 16.20 -5.69
N LYS A 203 1.06 17.49 -5.34
CA LYS A 203 1.36 18.59 -6.28
C LYS A 203 2.67 18.40 -7.03
N ARG A 204 3.71 17.90 -6.35
CA ARG A 204 5.01 17.62 -6.98
C ARG A 204 4.89 16.53 -8.05
N LEU A 205 4.21 15.43 -7.75
CA LEU A 205 4.08 14.31 -8.68
C LEU A 205 3.24 14.68 -9.91
N ILE A 206 2.12 15.37 -9.68
CA ILE A 206 1.28 15.90 -10.77
C ILE A 206 2.09 16.83 -11.68
N LYS A 207 2.86 17.76 -11.09
CA LYS A 207 3.67 18.72 -11.85
C LYS A 207 4.77 18.04 -12.68
N ILE A 208 5.46 17.03 -12.14
CA ILE A 208 6.50 16.31 -12.89
C ILE A 208 5.90 15.66 -14.14
N ASN A 209 4.70 15.08 -14.02
CA ASN A 209 4.03 14.45 -15.15
C ASN A 209 3.62 15.45 -16.24
N ALA A 210 3.15 16.65 -15.87
CA ALA A 210 2.82 17.70 -16.82
C ALA A 210 4.03 18.23 -17.63
N THR A 211 5.25 17.89 -17.23
CA THR A 211 6.51 18.31 -17.89
C THR A 211 7.18 17.21 -18.70
N LEU A 212 6.58 16.02 -18.77
CA LEU A 212 7.04 14.86 -19.55
C LEU A 212 6.18 14.70 -20.80
#